data_AF-A0A2Y9AAZ4-F1
#
_entry.id   AF-A0A2Y9AAZ4-F1
#
_cell.length_a   1.000
_cell.length_b   1.000
_cell.length_c   1.000
_cell.angle_alpha   90.00
_cell.angle_beta   90.00
_cell.angle_gamma   90.00
#
_symmetry.space_group_name_H-M   'P 1'
#
loop_
_entity.id
_entity.type
_entity.pdbx_description
1 polymer ?
#
loop_
_entity_poly.entity_id
_entity_poly.type
_entity_poly.pdbx_seq_one_letter_code
_entity_poly.pdbx_strand_id
1 'polypeptide(L)'
;MAQQCSATAKSTGQQCARQAIAGGTVCRVHGGATQRARAAAARRVAEQQALAAVTTLGLPRDISPTEALLEEVRWTAGHVQWLRGKVQELEQQPSREVEDSDGELADLGGQHSLVWGVTREKTGGDDRGTTQEAAPSIWYVLYERERKHLVTVASAALKAGVEERRVRLAESQGALVAGVIRRVLDGMLEQLLAAGMAPGMRDVWQESVVEIVPRELRALAAGGGAP
;
A
#
# COMPACT_ATOMS: atom_id res chain seq x y z
N MET A 1 0.78 -23.32 -17.49
CA MET A 1 0.46 -24.23 -18.62
C MET A 1 0.22 -25.63 -18.07
N ALA A 2 -0.89 -26.29 -18.44
CA ALA A 2 -1.17 -27.66 -18.01
C ALA A 2 -0.24 -28.63 -18.77
N GLN A 3 0.63 -29.32 -18.05
CA GLN A 3 1.57 -30.28 -18.64
C GLN A 3 0.92 -31.67 -18.75
N GLN A 4 1.22 -32.39 -19.82
CA GLN A 4 0.81 -33.78 -20.01
C GLN A 4 1.52 -34.68 -18.99
N CYS A 5 0.86 -35.76 -18.57
CA CYS A 5 1.43 -36.73 -17.64
C CYS A 5 2.71 -37.34 -18.21
N SER A 6 3.79 -37.36 -17.42
CA SER A 6 5.09 -37.92 -17.83
C SER A 6 5.17 -39.45 -17.81
N ALA A 7 4.12 -40.14 -17.33
CA ALA A 7 4.09 -41.59 -17.26
C ALA A 7 3.80 -42.21 -18.64
N THR A 8 4.39 -43.38 -18.91
CA THR A 8 4.18 -44.14 -20.14
C THR A 8 3.21 -45.29 -19.89
N ALA A 9 2.21 -45.46 -20.75
CA ALA A 9 1.22 -46.52 -20.63
C ALA A 9 1.81 -47.86 -21.04
N LYS A 10 1.72 -48.88 -20.16
CA LYS A 10 2.30 -50.20 -20.40
C LYS A 10 1.68 -50.96 -21.59
N SER A 11 0.41 -50.72 -21.88
CA SER A 11 -0.33 -51.42 -22.94
C SER A 11 -0.01 -50.93 -24.34
N THR A 12 0.36 -49.66 -24.49
CA THR A 12 0.62 -49.03 -25.80
C THR A 12 2.07 -48.60 -25.99
N GLY A 13 2.87 -48.55 -24.91
CA GLY A 13 4.22 -48.01 -24.92
C GLY A 13 4.29 -46.50 -25.14
N GLN A 14 3.14 -45.82 -25.23
CA GLN A 14 3.05 -44.38 -25.51
C GLN A 14 2.91 -43.56 -24.22
N GLN A 15 3.34 -42.29 -24.27
CA GLN A 15 3.14 -41.36 -23.16
C GLN A 15 1.64 -41.19 -22.85
N CYS A 16 1.31 -41.15 -21.56
CA CYS A 16 -0.08 -40.98 -21.12
C CYS A 16 -0.67 -39.66 -21.63
N ALA A 17 -1.79 -39.74 -22.35
CA ALA A 17 -2.48 -38.56 -22.90
C ALA A 17 -3.21 -37.71 -21.83
N ARG A 18 -3.30 -38.18 -20.57
CA ARG A 18 -3.98 -37.43 -19.50
C ARG A 18 -3.11 -36.26 -19.02
N GLN A 19 -3.75 -35.21 -18.54
CA GLN A 19 -3.05 -34.08 -17.92
C GLN A 19 -2.48 -34.47 -16.55
N ALA A 20 -1.30 -33.94 -16.23
CA ALA A 20 -0.77 -34.00 -14.88
C ALA A 20 -1.67 -33.21 -13.91
N ILE A 21 -1.62 -33.57 -12.62
CA ILE A 21 -2.26 -32.74 -11.59
C ILE A 21 -1.61 -31.33 -11.57
N ALA A 22 -2.36 -30.30 -11.17
CA ALA A 22 -1.80 -28.95 -11.02
C ALA A 22 -0.57 -28.98 -10.09
N GLY A 23 0.57 -28.43 -10.54
CA GLY A 23 1.84 -28.46 -9.81
C GLY A 23 2.60 -29.79 -9.81
N GLY A 24 2.05 -30.83 -10.44
CA GLY A 24 2.65 -32.17 -10.53
C GLY A 24 3.09 -32.54 -11.95
N THR A 25 3.76 -33.68 -12.07
CA THR A 25 4.27 -34.22 -13.35
C THR A 25 3.47 -35.42 -13.86
N VAL A 26 2.60 -36.00 -13.02
CA VAL A 26 1.79 -37.18 -13.35
C VAL A 26 0.32 -36.96 -13.06
N CYS A 27 -0.54 -37.66 -13.81
CA CYS A 27 -1.99 -37.61 -13.63
C CYS A 27 -2.42 -38.40 -12.39
N ARG A 28 -3.68 -38.23 -11.98
CA ARG A 28 -4.24 -38.91 -10.78
C ARG A 28 -4.05 -40.43 -10.79
N VAL A 29 -4.18 -41.07 -11.96
CA VAL A 29 -4.09 -42.54 -12.07
C VAL A 29 -2.66 -43.07 -12.17
N HIS A 30 -1.70 -42.23 -12.54
CA HIS A 30 -0.27 -42.57 -12.54
C HIS A 30 0.42 -42.01 -11.29
N GLY A 31 -0.25 -42.07 -10.14
CA GLY A 31 0.32 -41.73 -8.82
C GLY A 31 0.11 -40.28 -8.35
N GLY A 32 -0.47 -39.40 -9.17
CA GLY A 32 -0.76 -38.02 -8.78
C GLY A 32 -1.82 -37.88 -7.68
N ALA A 33 -2.58 -38.94 -7.40
CA ALA A 33 -3.56 -38.94 -6.31
C ALA A 33 -2.95 -39.18 -4.91
N THR A 34 -1.69 -39.61 -4.82
CA THR A 34 -1.06 -39.92 -3.53
C THR A 34 -0.85 -38.67 -2.67
N GLN A 35 -0.91 -38.82 -1.34
CA GLN A 35 -0.72 -37.72 -0.39
C GLN A 35 0.63 -37.00 -0.62
N ARG A 36 1.71 -37.76 -0.83
CA ARG A 36 3.05 -37.21 -1.10
C ARG A 36 3.10 -36.43 -2.41
N ALA A 37 2.51 -36.96 -3.49
CA ALA A 37 2.49 -36.26 -4.78
C ALA A 37 1.65 -34.98 -4.72
N ARG A 38 0.51 -35.00 -4.03
CA ARG A 38 -0.32 -33.80 -3.81
C ARG A 38 0.40 -32.75 -2.98
N ALA A 39 1.06 -33.14 -1.88
CA ALA A 39 1.82 -32.21 -1.04
C ALA A 39 2.99 -31.56 -1.81
N ALA A 40 3.75 -32.36 -2.56
CA ALA A 40 4.83 -31.84 -3.40
C ALA A 40 4.31 -30.92 -4.52
N ALA A 41 3.17 -31.27 -5.13
CA ALA A 41 2.54 -30.43 -6.15
C ALA A 41 2.03 -29.11 -5.58
N ALA A 42 1.37 -29.13 -4.41
CA ALA A 42 0.93 -27.94 -3.70
C ALA A 42 2.10 -27.03 -3.33
N ARG A 43 3.21 -27.60 -2.84
CA ARG A 43 4.44 -26.86 -2.56
C ARG A 43 4.98 -26.16 -3.80
N ARG A 44 5.07 -26.84 -4.94
CA ARG A 44 5.54 -26.21 -6.20
C ARG A 44 4.64 -25.07 -6.66
N VAL A 45 3.32 -25.21 -6.51
CA VAL A 45 2.38 -24.13 -6.82
C VAL A 45 2.62 -22.93 -5.90
N ALA A 46 2.78 -23.17 -4.60
CA ALA A 46 3.09 -22.11 -3.64
C ALA A 46 4.44 -21.44 -3.93
N GLU A 47 5.47 -22.21 -4.28
CA GLU A 47 6.78 -21.69 -4.69
C GLU A 47 6.70 -20.86 -5.98
N GLN A 48 5.92 -21.30 -6.97
CA GLN A 48 5.69 -20.52 -8.19
C GLN A 48 4.93 -19.22 -7.93
N GLN A 49 3.93 -19.24 -7.05
CA GLN A 49 3.20 -18.04 -6.62
C GLN A 49 4.13 -17.07 -5.89
N ALA A 50 4.98 -17.58 -4.98
CA ALA A 50 5.98 -16.78 -4.29
C ALA A 50 7.02 -16.20 -5.26
N LEU A 51 7.48 -16.98 -6.24
CA LEU A 51 8.41 -16.51 -7.27
C LEU A 51 7.79 -15.38 -8.11
N ALA A 52 6.53 -15.55 -8.53
CA ALA A 52 5.79 -14.53 -9.26
C ALA A 52 5.62 -13.23 -8.43
N ALA A 53 5.47 -13.34 -7.12
CA ALA A 53 5.41 -12.19 -6.22
C ALA A 53 6.76 -11.47 -6.07
N VAL A 54 7.88 -12.15 -6.29
CA VAL A 54 9.24 -11.60 -6.14
C VAL A 54 9.84 -11.17 -7.48
N THR A 55 9.30 -11.58 -8.63
CA THR A 55 9.81 -11.19 -9.97
C THR A 55 9.91 -9.68 -10.20
N THR A 56 9.16 -8.87 -9.48
CA THR A 56 9.21 -7.40 -9.55
C THR A 56 10.09 -6.75 -8.49
N LEU A 57 10.63 -7.54 -7.56
CA LEU A 57 11.47 -7.04 -6.47
C LEU A 57 12.77 -6.45 -7.02
N GLY A 58 13.02 -5.18 -6.71
CA GLY A 58 14.26 -4.48 -7.10
C GLY A 58 14.27 -3.95 -8.54
N LEU A 59 13.15 -3.98 -9.26
CA LEU A 59 13.06 -3.28 -10.54
C LEU A 59 13.17 -1.77 -10.33
N PRO A 60 13.93 -1.05 -11.18
CA PRO A 60 14.06 0.39 -11.08
C PRO A 60 12.70 1.06 -11.33
N ARG A 61 12.39 2.09 -10.53
CA ARG A 61 11.26 2.98 -10.71
C ARG A 61 11.76 4.37 -11.06
N ASP A 62 11.15 4.99 -12.06
CA ASP A 62 11.41 6.39 -12.40
C ASP A 62 10.58 7.30 -11.48
N ILE A 63 11.11 7.56 -10.28
CA ILE A 63 10.51 8.44 -9.29
C ILE A 63 11.61 9.33 -8.70
N SER A 64 11.26 10.57 -8.38
CA SER A 64 12.21 11.46 -7.70
C SER A 64 12.41 11.01 -6.23
N PRO A 65 13.57 11.29 -5.61
CA PRO A 65 13.78 11.00 -4.18
C PRO A 65 12.74 11.66 -3.27
N THR A 66 12.29 12.86 -3.65
CA THR A 66 11.24 13.59 -2.93
C THR A 66 9.89 12.88 -2.99
N GLU A 67 9.51 12.42 -4.18
CA GLU A 67 8.27 11.68 -4.39
C GLU A 67 8.30 10.32 -3.67
N ALA A 68 9.41 9.58 -3.78
CA ALA A 68 9.61 8.32 -3.08
C ALA A 68 9.46 8.49 -1.56
N LEU A 69 10.04 9.55 -0.99
CA LEU A 69 9.98 9.81 0.44
C LEU A 69 8.56 10.19 0.90
N LEU A 70 7.82 10.96 0.09
CA LEU A 70 6.41 11.29 0.39
C LEU A 70 5.49 10.08 0.24
N GLU A 71 5.71 9.24 -0.77
CA GLU A 71 5.01 7.97 -0.91
C GLU A 71 5.22 7.13 0.36
N GLU A 72 6.47 6.96 0.79
CA GLU A 72 6.79 6.17 2.00
C GLU A 72 6.08 6.71 3.24
N VAL A 73 6.11 8.04 3.48
CA VAL A 73 5.38 8.66 4.61
C VAL A 73 3.89 8.30 4.58
N ARG A 74 3.25 8.34 3.40
CA ARG A 74 1.83 8.02 3.24
C ARG A 74 1.55 6.53 3.49
N TRP A 75 2.38 5.64 2.94
CA TRP A 75 2.26 4.20 3.15
C TRP A 75 2.41 3.84 4.62
N THR A 76 3.47 4.31 5.27
CA THR A 76 3.72 4.05 6.68
C THR A 76 2.60 4.63 7.57
N ALA A 77 2.06 5.81 7.23
CA ALA A 77 0.91 6.38 7.95
C ALA A 77 -0.34 5.48 7.87
N GLY A 78 -0.62 4.94 6.67
CA GLY A 78 -1.70 3.97 6.46
C GLY A 78 -1.47 2.66 7.23
N HIS A 79 -0.25 2.13 7.21
CA HIS A 79 0.09 0.94 7.99
C HIS A 79 -0.12 1.16 9.50
N VAL A 80 0.34 2.30 10.04
CA VAL A 80 0.11 2.67 11.45
C VAL A 80 -1.37 2.75 11.78
N GLN A 81 -2.18 3.38 10.90
CA GLN A 81 -3.63 3.47 11.10
C GLN A 81 -4.28 2.08 11.16
N TRP A 82 -3.93 1.20 10.22
CA TRP A 82 -4.47 -0.15 10.16
C TRP A 82 -4.02 -1.01 11.34
N LEU A 83 -2.72 -0.98 11.69
CA LEU A 83 -2.15 -1.72 12.82
C LEU A 83 -2.74 -1.25 14.15
N ARG A 84 -3.01 0.05 14.31
CA ARG A 84 -3.74 0.57 15.48
C ARG A 84 -5.10 -0.10 15.61
N GLY A 85 -5.85 -0.21 14.51
CA GLY A 85 -7.15 -0.90 14.49
C GLY A 85 -7.01 -2.36 14.94
N LYS A 86 -6.00 -3.09 14.45
CA LYS A 86 -5.74 -4.48 14.88
C LYS A 86 -5.39 -4.62 16.35
N VAL A 87 -4.59 -3.71 16.89
CA VAL A 87 -4.27 -3.68 18.33
C VAL A 87 -5.53 -3.41 19.15
N GLN A 88 -6.38 -2.47 18.72
CA GLN A 88 -7.65 -2.16 19.39
C GLN A 88 -8.64 -3.33 19.35
N GLU A 89 -8.74 -4.03 18.21
CA GLU A 89 -9.54 -5.25 18.09
C GLU A 89 -9.12 -6.31 19.11
N LEU A 90 -7.81 -6.49 19.34
CA LEU A 90 -7.29 -7.45 20.33
C LEU A 90 -7.52 -7.00 21.77
N GLU A 91 -7.35 -5.71 22.05
CA GLU A 91 -7.61 -5.14 23.37
C GLU A 91 -9.08 -5.29 23.79
N GLN A 92 -10.01 -5.26 22.82
CA GLN A 92 -11.44 -5.45 23.06
C GLN A 92 -11.86 -6.93 23.15
N GLN A 93 -10.96 -7.88 22.86
CA GLN A 93 -11.30 -9.29 23.02
C GLN A 93 -11.37 -9.64 24.50
N PRO A 94 -12.48 -10.23 24.97
CA PRO A 94 -12.55 -10.72 26.33
C PRO A 94 -11.44 -11.75 26.56
N SER A 95 -10.83 -11.71 27.75
CA SER A 95 -9.90 -12.74 28.21
C SER A 95 -10.59 -14.10 28.01
N ARG A 96 -9.91 -15.04 27.33
CA ARG A 96 -10.47 -16.38 27.13
C ARG A 96 -10.62 -17.05 28.49
N GLU A 97 -11.84 -17.45 28.83
CA GLU A 97 -12.09 -18.43 29.87
C GLU A 97 -11.42 -19.74 29.44
N VAL A 98 -10.42 -20.17 30.20
CA VAL A 98 -9.81 -21.49 30.02
C VAL A 98 -10.47 -22.38 31.06
N GLU A 99 -11.20 -23.40 30.62
CA GLU A 99 -11.63 -24.49 31.51
C GLU A 99 -10.38 -25.10 32.12
N ASP A 100 -10.25 -24.96 33.43
CA ASP A 100 -9.25 -25.67 34.22
C ASP A 100 -9.55 -27.19 34.14
N SER A 101 -8.51 -28.01 34.29
CA SER A 101 -8.57 -29.47 34.42
C SER A 101 -9.63 -30.00 35.39
N ASP A 102 -10.04 -29.21 36.39
CA ASP A 102 -11.01 -29.56 37.43
C ASP A 102 -12.43 -29.04 37.15
N GLY A 103 -12.66 -28.37 36.02
CA GLY A 103 -14.00 -27.92 35.58
C GLY A 103 -14.55 -26.70 36.29
N GLU A 104 -13.73 -25.98 37.09
CA GLU A 104 -14.09 -24.66 37.62
C GLU A 104 -13.74 -23.54 36.63
N LEU A 105 -14.66 -22.60 36.45
CA LEU A 105 -14.42 -21.34 35.74
C LEU A 105 -13.51 -20.46 36.59
N ALA A 106 -12.20 -20.66 36.50
CA ALA A 106 -11.24 -19.74 37.06
C ALA A 106 -11.21 -18.45 36.23
N ASP A 107 -11.66 -17.34 36.83
CA ASP A 107 -11.35 -16.00 36.32
C ASP A 107 -9.83 -15.80 36.43
N LEU A 108 -9.11 -16.18 35.37
CA LEU A 108 -7.71 -15.86 35.17
C LEU A 108 -7.60 -14.37 34.82
N GLY A 109 -8.02 -13.53 35.78
CA GLY A 109 -8.04 -12.08 35.67
C GLY A 109 -6.70 -11.59 35.15
N GLY A 110 -6.67 -11.12 33.91
CA GLY A 110 -5.51 -10.43 33.34
C GLY A 110 -4.75 -11.11 32.20
N GLN A 111 -5.26 -12.18 31.56
CA GLN A 111 -4.70 -12.61 30.27
C GLN A 111 -5.11 -11.64 29.14
N HIS A 112 -4.44 -10.50 29.06
CA HIS A 112 -4.68 -9.51 28.01
C HIS A 112 -4.20 -10.08 26.67
N SER A 113 -5.07 -10.09 25.64
CA SER A 113 -4.79 -10.62 24.29
C SER A 113 -3.58 -9.94 23.58
N LEU A 114 -3.05 -8.87 24.17
CA LEU A 114 -1.83 -8.19 23.73
C LEU A 114 -0.53 -8.77 24.31
N VAL A 115 -0.59 -9.55 25.38
CA VAL A 115 0.59 -9.99 26.15
C VAL A 115 0.64 -11.52 26.33
N TRP A 116 -0.47 -12.22 26.09
CA TRP A 116 -0.53 -13.68 26.20
C TRP A 116 -0.96 -14.32 24.88
N GLY A 117 -0.23 -15.34 24.41
CA GLY A 117 -0.53 -15.99 23.13
C GLY A 117 0.20 -17.32 22.89
N VAL A 118 -0.27 -18.07 21.87
CA VAL A 118 0.36 -19.31 21.41
C VAL A 118 1.66 -18.99 20.66
N THR A 119 2.80 -19.46 21.16
CA THR A 119 4.10 -19.24 20.52
C THR A 119 4.57 -20.44 19.72
N ARG A 120 4.04 -21.64 19.99
CA ARG A 120 4.36 -22.85 19.24
C ARG A 120 3.20 -23.84 19.25
N GLU A 121 2.88 -24.39 18.08
CA GLU A 121 1.95 -25.50 17.92
C GLU A 121 2.69 -26.67 17.27
N LYS A 122 2.74 -27.83 17.94
CA LYS A 122 3.47 -29.01 17.47
C LYS A 122 2.49 -30.09 17.04
N THR A 123 2.29 -30.23 15.72
CA THR A 123 1.39 -31.22 15.12
C THR A 123 2.14 -32.51 14.72
N GLY A 124 2.60 -33.28 15.71
CA GLY A 124 3.14 -34.63 15.49
C GLY A 124 4.22 -35.10 16.50
N GLY A 125 4.24 -36.40 16.79
CA GLY A 125 5.05 -37.04 17.84
C GLY A 125 4.27 -37.32 19.12
N ASP A 126 4.88 -38.03 20.08
CA ASP A 126 4.28 -38.27 21.41
C ASP A 126 4.09 -36.97 22.21
N ASP A 127 4.95 -35.96 21.97
CA ASP A 127 4.88 -34.62 22.59
C ASP A 127 4.03 -33.62 21.76
N ARG A 128 2.79 -33.99 21.44
CA ARG A 128 1.83 -33.10 20.76
C ARG A 128 1.21 -32.12 21.76
N GLY A 129 1.21 -30.84 21.43
CA GLY A 129 0.65 -29.80 22.30
C GLY A 129 0.91 -28.38 21.82
N THR A 130 0.26 -27.44 22.51
CA THR A 130 0.34 -25.99 22.26
C THR A 130 1.12 -25.33 23.39
N THR A 131 2.21 -24.64 23.08
CA THR A 131 2.95 -23.82 24.04
C THR A 131 2.41 -22.40 24.01
N GLN A 132 1.99 -21.90 25.17
CA GLN A 132 1.60 -20.50 25.38
C GLN A 132 2.69 -19.80 26.20
N GLU A 133 3.04 -18.57 25.83
CA GLU A 133 4.01 -17.77 26.56
C GLU A 133 3.48 -16.33 26.72
N ALA A 134 3.92 -15.65 27.79
CA ALA A 134 3.76 -14.21 27.93
C ALA A 134 4.72 -13.49 26.97
N ALA A 135 4.23 -13.13 25.79
CA ALA A 135 4.96 -12.34 24.83
C ALA A 135 4.02 -11.29 24.19
N PRO A 136 4.52 -10.07 23.88
CA PRO A 136 3.74 -9.09 23.16
C PRO A 136 3.20 -9.66 21.85
N SER A 137 1.93 -9.38 21.55
CA SER A 137 1.31 -9.84 20.33
C SER A 137 2.08 -9.32 19.12
N ILE A 138 2.17 -10.14 18.07
CA ILE A 138 2.87 -9.76 16.83
C ILE A 138 2.31 -8.44 16.27
N TRP A 139 1.01 -8.21 16.43
CA TRP A 139 0.34 -6.98 16.03
C TRP A 139 0.84 -5.75 16.79
N TYR A 140 1.04 -5.87 18.11
CA TYR A 140 1.61 -4.81 18.92
C TYR A 140 3.06 -4.52 18.54
N VAL A 141 3.88 -5.56 18.34
CA VAL A 141 5.29 -5.41 17.92
C VAL A 141 5.39 -4.72 16.55
N LEU A 142 4.58 -5.15 15.58
CA LEU A 142 4.53 -4.53 14.26
C LEU A 142 4.06 -3.07 14.35
N TYR A 143 3.05 -2.78 15.15
CA TYR A 143 2.55 -1.43 15.37
C TYR A 143 3.62 -0.50 15.96
N GLU A 144 4.33 -0.95 16.99
CA GLU A 144 5.41 -0.16 17.59
C GLU A 144 6.53 0.12 16.59
N ARG A 145 6.94 -0.91 15.84
CA ARG A 145 7.97 -0.79 14.80
C ARG A 145 7.56 0.22 13.73
N GLU A 146 6.34 0.11 13.22
CA GLU A 146 5.86 0.99 12.15
C GLU A 146 5.67 2.43 12.63
N ARG A 147 5.27 2.64 13.89
CA ARG A 147 5.22 3.99 14.48
C ARG A 147 6.59 4.66 14.55
N LYS A 148 7.62 3.91 14.95
CA LYS A 148 9.01 4.40 14.96
C LYS A 148 9.49 4.71 13.54
N HIS A 149 9.14 3.87 12.58
CA HIS A 149 9.43 4.10 11.16
C HIS A 149 8.75 5.38 10.65
N LEU A 150 7.45 5.58 10.95
CA LEU A 150 6.69 6.78 10.54
C LEU A 150 7.36 8.07 11.02
N VAL A 151 7.76 8.12 12.29
CA VAL A 151 8.46 9.27 12.86
C VAL A 151 9.79 9.51 12.13
N THR A 152 10.50 8.45 11.79
CA THR A 152 11.79 8.53 11.08
C THR A 152 11.61 9.09 9.67
N VAL A 153 10.68 8.53 8.87
CA VAL A 153 10.46 8.97 7.48
C VAL A 153 9.83 10.37 7.42
N ALA A 154 8.92 10.70 8.33
CA ALA A 154 8.34 12.04 8.41
C ALA A 154 9.41 13.08 8.80
N SER A 155 10.28 12.77 9.76
CA SER A 155 11.41 13.63 10.12
C SER A 155 12.38 13.81 8.96
N ALA A 156 12.64 12.76 8.18
CA ALA A 156 13.48 12.84 6.98
C ALA A 156 12.84 13.73 5.90
N ALA A 157 11.52 13.63 5.68
CA ALA A 157 10.79 14.46 4.72
C ALA A 157 10.85 15.95 5.08
N LEU A 158 10.64 16.28 6.36
CA LEU A 158 10.74 17.65 6.87
C LEU A 158 12.18 18.19 6.74
N LYS A 159 13.18 17.39 7.12
CA LYS A 159 14.60 17.78 7.00
C LYS A 159 15.05 17.99 5.56
N ALA A 160 14.49 17.21 4.62
CA ALA A 160 14.79 17.34 3.20
C ALA A 160 14.14 18.59 2.56
N GLY A 161 13.36 19.37 3.31
CA GLY A 161 12.71 20.59 2.84
C GLY A 161 11.69 20.32 1.74
N VAL A 162 11.04 19.16 1.79
CA VAL A 162 10.17 18.67 0.71
C VAL A 162 8.98 19.60 0.52
N GLU A 163 8.33 20.00 1.61
CA GLU A 163 7.14 20.85 1.55
C GLU A 163 7.50 22.27 1.09
N GLU A 164 8.60 22.83 1.59
CA GLU A 164 9.11 24.13 1.15
C GLU A 164 9.45 24.13 -0.34
N ARG A 165 10.06 23.05 -0.85
CA ARG A 165 10.36 22.92 -2.27
C ARG A 165 9.10 22.74 -3.11
N ARG A 166 8.09 22.01 -2.63
CA ARG A 166 6.80 21.84 -3.33
C ARG A 166 6.04 23.16 -3.42
N VAL A 167 5.95 23.90 -2.32
CA VAL A 167 5.34 25.24 -2.31
C VAL A 167 6.08 26.16 -3.26
N ARG A 168 7.43 26.20 -3.20
CA ARG A 168 8.24 27.03 -4.12
C ARG A 168 8.03 26.68 -5.59
N LEU A 169 7.93 25.38 -5.92
CA LEU A 169 7.63 24.94 -7.28
C LEU A 169 6.24 25.40 -7.71
N ALA A 170 5.23 25.21 -6.87
CA ALA A 170 3.87 25.65 -7.14
C ALA A 170 3.79 27.18 -7.33
N GLU A 171 4.46 27.95 -6.47
CA GLU A 171 4.57 29.42 -6.59
C GLU A 171 5.26 29.83 -7.90
N SER A 172 6.37 29.19 -8.24
CA SER A 172 7.11 29.48 -9.48
C SER A 172 6.28 29.17 -10.73
N GLN A 173 5.52 28.08 -10.71
CA GLN A 173 4.59 27.72 -11.79
C GLN A 173 3.45 28.72 -11.88
N GLY A 174 2.86 29.11 -10.75
CA GLY A 174 1.84 30.16 -10.69
C GLY A 174 2.34 31.48 -11.26
N ALA A 175 3.56 31.88 -10.92
CA ALA A 175 4.20 33.09 -11.44
C ALA A 175 4.43 33.01 -12.96
N LEU A 176 4.86 31.86 -13.48
CA LEU A 176 5.05 31.63 -14.91
C LEU A 176 3.73 31.73 -15.68
N VAL A 177 2.69 31.03 -15.21
CA VAL A 177 1.35 31.06 -15.83
C VAL A 177 0.77 32.47 -15.80
N ALA A 178 0.83 33.15 -14.65
CA ALA A 178 0.38 34.53 -14.54
C ALA A 178 1.16 35.48 -15.46
N GLY A 179 2.46 35.26 -15.63
CA GLY A 179 3.30 36.01 -16.56
C GLY A 179 2.90 35.80 -18.03
N VAL A 180 2.56 34.57 -18.43
CA VAL A 180 2.05 34.26 -19.77
C VAL A 180 0.71 34.96 -20.00
N ILE A 181 -0.23 34.84 -19.06
CA ILE A 181 -1.55 35.48 -19.16
C ILE A 181 -1.40 36.99 -19.35
N ARG A 182 -0.58 37.67 -18.53
CA ARG A 182 -0.32 39.11 -18.66
C ARG A 182 0.20 39.46 -20.05
N ARG A 183 1.25 38.79 -20.54
CA ARG A 183 1.81 39.08 -21.87
C ARG A 183 0.82 38.84 -23.01
N VAL A 184 -0.01 37.80 -22.92
CA VAL A 184 -1.04 37.53 -23.92
C VAL A 184 -2.09 38.65 -23.94
N LEU A 185 -2.58 39.04 -22.77
CA LEU A 185 -3.57 40.09 -22.62
C LEU A 185 -3.02 41.46 -23.08
N ASP A 186 -1.80 41.79 -22.70
CA ASP A 186 -1.12 43.02 -23.13
C ASP A 186 -0.94 43.05 -24.65
N GLY A 187 -0.49 41.93 -25.24
CA GLY A 187 -0.34 41.81 -26.69
C GLY A 187 -1.68 41.92 -27.44
N MET A 188 -2.76 41.34 -26.90
CA MET A 188 -4.10 41.50 -27.45
C MET A 188 -4.56 42.97 -27.42
N LEU A 189 -4.37 43.65 -26.28
CA LEU A 189 -4.69 45.07 -26.13
C LEU A 189 -3.91 45.92 -27.15
N GLU A 190 -2.60 45.68 -27.30
CA GLU A 190 -1.75 46.39 -28.26
C GLU A 190 -2.25 46.23 -29.70
N GLN A 191 -2.64 45.02 -30.10
CA GLN A 191 -3.22 44.77 -31.43
C GLN A 191 -4.55 45.51 -31.65
N LEU A 192 -5.43 45.53 -30.65
CA LEU A 192 -6.71 46.24 -30.72
C LEU A 192 -6.52 47.76 -30.85
N LEU A 193 -5.60 48.33 -30.06
CA LEU A 193 -5.24 49.75 -30.14
C LEU A 193 -4.62 50.11 -31.49
N ALA A 194 -3.73 49.25 -32.02
CA ALA A 194 -3.13 49.43 -33.34
C ALA A 194 -4.17 49.38 -34.48
N ALA A 195 -5.26 48.62 -34.30
CA ALA A 195 -6.39 48.58 -35.22
C ALA A 195 -7.31 49.83 -35.12
N GLY A 196 -6.97 50.81 -34.28
CA GLY A 196 -7.73 52.04 -34.11
C GLY A 196 -9.01 51.88 -33.27
N MET A 197 -9.16 50.77 -32.55
CA MET A 197 -10.29 50.60 -31.63
C MET A 197 -10.12 51.50 -30.40
N ALA A 198 -10.94 52.55 -30.36
CA ALA A 198 -11.20 53.48 -29.25
C ALA A 198 -9.97 54.15 -28.58
N PRO A 199 -9.75 55.47 -28.81
CA PRO A 199 -8.88 56.27 -27.95
C PRO A 199 -9.37 56.21 -26.50
N GLY A 200 -8.51 55.85 -25.55
CA GLY A 200 -8.85 55.71 -24.12
C GLY A 200 -9.14 54.29 -23.65
N MET A 201 -9.17 53.29 -24.54
CA MET A 201 -9.35 51.87 -24.16
C MET A 201 -8.25 51.37 -23.20
N ARG A 202 -7.04 51.94 -23.28
CA ARG A 202 -5.95 51.61 -22.36
C ARG A 202 -6.28 51.96 -20.90
N ASP A 203 -6.94 53.09 -20.67
CA ASP A 203 -7.26 53.55 -19.31
C ASP A 203 -8.36 52.67 -18.70
N VAL A 204 -9.43 52.40 -19.47
CA VAL A 204 -10.52 51.50 -19.07
C VAL A 204 -10.01 50.07 -18.81
N TRP A 205 -9.05 49.60 -19.63
CA TRP A 205 -8.42 48.30 -19.43
C TRP A 205 -7.67 48.21 -18.11
N GLN A 206 -6.85 49.22 -17.77
CA GLN A 206 -6.09 49.25 -16.53
C GLN A 206 -7.01 49.25 -15.30
N GLU A 207 -8.08 50.05 -15.34
CA GLU A 207 -9.10 50.08 -14.28
C GLU A 207 -9.79 48.72 -14.12
N SER A 208 -10.19 48.11 -15.26
CA SER A 208 -10.85 46.80 -15.28
C SER A 208 -9.96 45.68 -14.73
N VAL A 209 -8.65 45.70 -15.03
CA VAL A 209 -7.69 44.70 -14.51
C VAL A 209 -7.59 44.77 -12.98
N VAL A 210 -7.55 45.98 -12.41
CA VAL A 210 -7.45 46.19 -10.96
C VAL A 210 -8.72 45.72 -10.22
N GLU A 211 -9.88 45.78 -10.86
CA GLU A 211 -11.14 45.30 -10.27
C GLU A 211 -11.37 43.80 -10.49
N ILE A 212 -11.25 43.34 -11.74
CA ILE A 212 -11.63 41.99 -12.15
C ILE A 212 -10.66 40.96 -11.58
N VAL A 213 -9.35 41.19 -11.66
CA VAL A 213 -8.36 40.17 -11.23
C VAL A 213 -8.52 39.82 -9.74
N PRO A 214 -8.60 40.77 -8.79
CA PRO A 214 -8.83 40.44 -7.38
C PRO A 214 -10.19 39.79 -7.10
N ARG A 215 -11.22 40.09 -7.90
CA ARG A 215 -12.53 39.43 -7.79
C ARG A 215 -12.43 37.94 -8.15
N GLU A 216 -11.80 37.62 -9.28
CA GLU A 216 -11.63 36.24 -9.73
C GLU A 216 -10.69 35.45 -8.80
N LEU A 217 -9.62 36.06 -8.29
CA LEU A 217 -8.73 35.43 -7.31
C LEU A 217 -9.46 35.10 -5.99
N ARG A 218 -10.37 35.97 -5.53
CA ARG A 218 -11.21 35.70 -4.36
C ARG A 218 -12.20 34.56 -4.61
N ALA A 219 -12.80 34.50 -5.80
CA ALA A 219 -13.69 33.41 -6.18
C ALA A 219 -12.97 32.06 -6.21
N LEU A 220 -11.75 32.01 -6.75
CA LEU A 220 -10.88 30.82 -6.72
C LEU A 220 -10.53 30.40 -5.30
N ALA A 221 -10.15 31.35 -4.42
CA ALA A 221 -9.84 31.06 -3.03
C ALA A 221 -11.06 30.52 -2.25
N ALA A 222 -12.26 31.02 -2.54
CA ALA A 222 -13.49 30.55 -1.92
C ALA A 222 -13.95 29.17 -2.43
N GLY A 223 -13.66 28.84 -3.69
CA GLY A 223 -14.03 27.56 -4.30
C GLY A 223 -13.06 26.40 -4.01
N GLY A 224 -11.81 26.69 -3.62
CA GLY A 224 -10.78 25.69 -3.31
C GLY A 224 -10.81 25.16 -1.86
N GLY A 225 -11.77 25.59 -1.04
CA GLY A 225 -11.90 25.23 0.37
C GLY A 225 -12.95 24.13 0.61
N ALA A 226 -12.66 22.89 0.21
CA ALA A 226 -13.29 21.70 0.78
C ALA A 226 -12.28 20.54 0.76
N PRO A 227 -12.19 19.73 1.85
CA PRO A 227 -11.26 18.59 1.94
C PRO A 227 -11.58 17.47 0.94
#